data_AF-A0A4S0N0I7-F1
#
_entry.id   AF-A0A4S0N0I7-F1
#
_cell.length_a   1.000
_cell.length_b   1.000
_cell.length_c   1.000
_cell.angle_alpha   90.00
_cell.angle_beta   90.00
_cell.angle_gamma   90.00
#
_symmetry.space_group_name_H-M   'P 1'
#
loop_
_entity.id
_entity.type
_entity.pdbx_description
1 polymer ?
#
loop_
_entity_poly.entity_id
_entity_poly.type
_entity_poly.pdbx_seq_one_letter_code
_entity_poly.pdbx_strand_id
1 'polypeptide(L)'
;HEHKRAAASAFIQANGLNRIVYSGGRKPKLGVITIGKSYLDVRQALEDIGIDEKAANRIGIRLFKVGCPWPLDYQHIADFARGLDTIVVVEEKRSLIEVQLRENLYGSAIQPAIVGKK
;
A
#
# COMPACT_ATOMS: atom_id res chain seq x y z
N HIS A 1 12.89 -15.80 -17.52
CA HIS A 1 11.96 -14.67 -17.25
C HIS A 1 12.10 -14.10 -15.84
N GLU A 2 12.52 -14.87 -14.83
CA GLU A 2 12.72 -14.39 -13.45
C GLU A 2 13.78 -13.30 -13.29
N HIS A 3 14.92 -13.39 -13.97
CA HIS A 3 15.97 -12.36 -13.90
C HIS A 3 15.46 -10.96 -14.28
N LYS A 4 14.51 -10.85 -15.22
CA LYS A 4 13.90 -9.56 -15.60
C LYS A 4 13.00 -9.00 -14.50
N ARG A 5 12.28 -9.86 -13.77
CA ARG A 5 11.40 -9.45 -12.67
C ARG A 5 12.22 -8.98 -11.46
N ALA A 6 13.26 -9.73 -11.10
CA ALA A 6 14.15 -9.35 -10.00
C ALA A 6 14.86 -8.01 -10.28
N ALA A 7 15.38 -7.83 -11.50
CA ALA A 7 15.99 -6.56 -11.91
C ALA A 7 14.98 -5.39 -11.90
N ALA A 8 13.74 -5.62 -12.37
CA ALA A 8 12.69 -4.61 -12.32
C ALA A 8 12.30 -4.24 -10.88
N SER A 9 12.20 -5.22 -9.96
CA SER A 9 11.93 -4.92 -8.55
C SER A 9 13.07 -4.13 -7.91
N ALA A 10 14.32 -4.53 -8.14
CA ALA A 10 15.48 -3.79 -7.65
C ALA A 10 15.50 -2.35 -8.17
N PHE A 11 15.13 -2.14 -9.44
CA PHE A 11 15.00 -0.80 -10.01
C PHE A 11 13.88 0.01 -9.34
N ILE A 12 12.70 -0.59 -9.10
CA ILE A 12 11.58 0.06 -8.40
C ILE A 12 11.99 0.52 -7.00
N GLN A 13 12.70 -0.34 -6.26
CA GLN A 13 13.23 -0.04 -4.92
C GLN A 13 14.27 1.08 -4.98
N ALA A 14 15.28 0.95 -5.86
CA ALA A 14 16.37 1.92 -5.99
C ALA A 14 15.88 3.33 -6.36
N ASN A 15 14.78 3.43 -7.12
CA ASN A 15 14.20 4.71 -7.54
C ASN A 15 13.03 5.17 -6.66
N GLY A 16 12.65 4.39 -5.64
CA GLY A 16 11.55 4.69 -4.73
C GLY A 16 10.24 4.98 -5.48
N LEU A 17 9.89 4.15 -6.48
CA LEU A 17 8.68 4.38 -7.28
C LEU A 17 7.41 4.10 -6.45
N ASN A 18 7.48 3.15 -5.53
CA ASN A 18 6.44 2.86 -4.55
C ASN A 18 6.83 3.50 -3.21
N ARG A 19 5.91 4.22 -2.57
CA ARG A 19 6.22 5.08 -1.42
C ARG A 19 5.18 4.96 -0.32
N ILE A 20 5.64 4.72 0.91
CA ILE A 20 4.83 4.93 2.11
C ILE A 20 4.82 6.45 2.37
N VAL A 21 3.69 7.08 2.07
CA VAL A 21 3.48 8.54 2.18
C VAL A 21 3.17 8.94 3.60
N TYR A 22 2.36 8.15 4.31
CA TYR A 22 2.14 8.30 5.75
C TYR A 22 2.61 7.02 6.43
N SER A 23 3.47 7.14 7.44
CA SER A 23 4.03 5.97 8.12
C SER A 23 3.00 5.23 8.99
N GLY A 24 1.96 5.92 9.47
CA GLY A 24 1.06 5.42 10.51
C GLY A 24 1.67 5.48 11.92
N GLY A 25 2.78 6.20 12.08
CA GLY A 25 3.44 6.42 13.37
C GLY A 25 4.00 5.14 13.99
N ARG A 26 4.05 5.11 15.32
CA ARG A 26 4.65 4.00 16.09
C ARG A 26 3.80 2.72 16.09
N LYS A 27 2.49 2.86 15.87
CA LYS A 27 1.50 1.77 15.94
C LYS A 27 0.51 1.93 14.76
N PRO A 28 0.96 1.71 13.52
CA PRO A 28 0.07 1.71 12.38
C PRO A 28 -0.98 0.59 12.59
N LYS A 29 -2.22 0.80 12.18
CA LYS A 29 -3.30 -0.19 12.30
C LYS A 29 -4.19 -0.27 11.06
N LEU A 30 -4.38 0.86 10.38
CA LEU A 30 -5.13 0.94 9.13
C LEU A 30 -4.20 1.37 8.00
N GLY A 31 -4.08 0.55 6.96
CA GLY A 31 -3.38 0.91 5.73
C GLY A 31 -4.35 1.29 4.62
N VAL A 32 -4.00 2.31 3.86
CA VAL A 32 -4.64 2.62 2.59
C VAL A 32 -3.60 2.43 1.50
N ILE A 33 -3.85 1.54 0.55
CA ILE A 33 -3.00 1.33 -0.63
C ILE A 33 -3.72 1.86 -1.87
N THR A 34 -3.02 2.66 -2.66
CA THR A 34 -3.59 3.37 -3.81
C THR A 34 -2.59 3.41 -4.97
N ILE A 35 -3.09 3.55 -6.20
CA ILE A 35 -2.33 3.46 -7.44
C ILE A 35 -2.63 4.63 -8.38
N GLY A 36 -1.59 5.23 -8.95
CA GLY A 36 -1.75 6.21 -10.03
C GLY A 36 -2.58 7.43 -9.59
N LYS A 37 -3.65 7.74 -10.34
CA LYS A 37 -4.48 8.94 -10.12
C LYS A 37 -5.31 8.87 -8.83
N SER A 38 -5.76 7.69 -8.42
CA SER A 38 -6.57 7.53 -7.20
C SER A 38 -5.83 7.96 -5.93
N TYR A 39 -4.50 8.09 -5.98
CA TYR A 39 -3.72 8.65 -4.90
C TYR A 39 -4.14 10.08 -4.55
N LEU A 40 -4.40 10.93 -5.55
CA LEU A 40 -4.80 12.32 -5.31
C LEU A 40 -6.20 12.38 -4.69
N ASP A 41 -7.11 11.50 -5.10
CA ASP A 41 -8.46 11.43 -4.51
C ASP A 41 -8.40 10.97 -3.05
N VAL A 42 -7.57 9.96 -2.73
CA VAL A 42 -7.36 9.53 -1.33
C VAL A 42 -6.74 10.65 -0.51
N ARG A 43 -5.77 11.37 -1.06
CA ARG A 43 -5.15 12.51 -0.39
C ARG A 43 -6.14 13.62 -0.10
N GLN A 44 -6.96 13.97 -1.08
CA GLN A 44 -8.00 14.97 -0.93
C GLN A 44 -9.02 14.53 0.12
N ALA A 45 -9.52 13.30 0.04
CA ALA A 45 -10.49 12.79 1.00
C ALA A 45 -9.95 12.78 2.44
N LEU A 46 -8.67 12.46 2.65
CA LEU A 46 -8.01 12.56 3.96
C LEU A 46 -7.91 14.02 4.42
N GLU A 47 -7.57 14.94 3.53
CA GLU A 47 -7.51 16.37 3.82
C GLU A 47 -8.88 16.95 4.18
N ASP A 48 -9.93 16.58 3.45
CA ASP A 48 -11.31 17.02 3.67
C ASP A 48 -11.83 16.67 5.08
N ILE A 49 -11.35 15.56 5.64
CA ILE A 49 -11.66 15.12 7.01
C ILE A 49 -10.60 15.53 8.05
N GLY A 50 -9.64 16.38 7.68
CA GLY A 50 -8.62 16.92 8.57
C GLY A 50 -7.51 15.94 8.96
N ILE A 51 -7.25 14.92 8.14
CA ILE A 51 -6.18 13.93 8.35
C ILE A 51 -4.96 14.28 7.50
N ASP A 52 -4.07 15.08 8.10
CA ASP A 52 -2.70 15.28 7.63
C ASP A 52 -1.77 14.14 8.10
N GLU A 53 -0.48 14.20 7.77
CA GLU A 53 0.49 13.18 8.18
C GLU A 53 0.61 13.06 9.71
N LYS A 54 0.55 14.19 10.44
CA LYS A 54 0.67 14.21 11.90
C LYS A 54 -0.54 13.53 12.55
N ALA A 55 -1.74 13.84 12.07
CA ALA A 55 -2.98 13.23 12.49
C ALA A 55 -2.98 11.74 12.15
N ALA A 56 -2.61 11.37 10.91
CA ALA A 56 -2.50 9.99 10.45
C ALA A 56 -1.55 9.18 11.35
N ASN A 57 -0.37 9.72 11.67
CA ASN A 57 0.60 9.07 12.55
C ASN A 57 0.10 8.93 13.99
N ARG A 58 -0.71 9.88 14.49
CA ARG A 58 -1.31 9.82 15.84
C ARG A 58 -2.39 8.75 15.94
N ILE A 59 -3.20 8.59 14.89
CA ILE A 59 -4.34 7.65 14.89
C ILE A 59 -4.02 6.29 14.26
N GLY A 60 -2.83 6.12 13.68
CA GLY A 60 -2.34 4.85 13.15
C GLY A 60 -2.72 4.58 11.68
N ILE A 61 -2.87 5.61 10.84
CA ILE A 61 -3.17 5.47 9.41
C ILE A 61 -1.89 5.52 8.59
N ARG A 62 -1.64 4.45 7.84
CA ARG A 62 -0.57 4.33 6.86
C ARG A 62 -1.12 4.54 5.46
N LEU A 63 -0.43 5.32 4.63
CA LEU A 63 -0.81 5.54 3.22
C LEU A 63 0.32 5.09 2.32
N PHE A 64 0.03 4.18 1.39
CA PHE A 64 1.00 3.63 0.45
C PHE A 64 0.60 3.93 -0.99
N LYS A 65 1.45 4.68 -1.68
CA LYS A 65 1.32 5.02 -3.08
C LYS A 65 2.12 4.05 -3.93
N VAL A 66 1.44 3.28 -4.76
CA VAL A 66 2.04 2.40 -5.76
C VAL A 66 2.23 3.19 -7.06
N GLY A 67 3.48 3.54 -7.37
CA GLY A 67 3.85 4.17 -8.64
C GLY A 67 4.14 3.17 -9.75
N CYS A 68 4.57 1.95 -9.39
CA CYS A 68 4.78 0.85 -10.31
C CYS A 68 3.99 -0.39 -9.83
N PRO A 69 2.82 -0.68 -10.43
CA PRO A 69 1.96 -1.78 -9.99
C PRO A 69 2.45 -3.17 -10.39
N TRP A 70 3.46 -3.23 -11.25
CA TRP A 70 4.08 -4.48 -11.65
C TRP A 70 5.58 -4.29 -11.96
N PRO A 71 6.46 -5.13 -11.40
CA PRO A 71 6.19 -6.13 -10.37
C PRO A 71 5.92 -5.48 -9.01
N LEU A 72 4.88 -5.94 -8.30
CA LEU A 72 4.68 -5.63 -6.89
C LEU A 72 5.03 -6.88 -6.08
N ASP A 73 6.28 -6.93 -5.59
CA ASP A 73 6.82 -8.11 -4.92
C ASP A 73 6.38 -8.20 -3.44
N TYR A 74 6.61 -9.39 -2.87
CA TYR A 74 6.29 -9.69 -1.49
C TYR A 74 6.93 -8.70 -0.51
N GLN A 75 8.18 -8.28 -0.75
CA GLN A 75 8.89 -7.40 0.17
C GLN A 75 8.20 -6.04 0.34
N HIS A 76 7.82 -5.38 -0.76
CA HIS A 76 7.08 -4.11 -0.69
C HIS A 76 5.74 -4.27 0.03
N ILE A 77 5.01 -5.35 -0.28
CA ILE A 77 3.71 -5.65 0.31
C ILE A 77 3.85 -5.93 1.81
N ALA A 78 4.81 -6.75 2.20
CA ALA A 78 5.07 -7.13 3.59
C ALA A 78 5.51 -5.92 4.42
N ASP A 79 6.39 -5.07 3.88
CA ASP A 79 6.84 -3.85 4.57
C ASP A 79 5.70 -2.86 4.80
N PHE A 80 4.81 -2.70 3.82
CA PHE A 80 3.60 -1.90 3.99
C PHE A 80 2.63 -2.54 5.01
N ALA A 81 2.38 -3.84 4.89
CA ALA A 81 1.37 -4.58 5.65
C ALA A 81 1.77 -4.85 7.11
N ARG A 82 3.06 -4.79 7.44
CA ARG A 82 3.57 -5.09 8.77
C ARG A 82 2.93 -4.20 9.84
N GLY A 83 2.28 -4.85 10.80
CA GLY A 83 1.62 -4.22 11.94
C GLY A 83 0.21 -3.70 11.65
N LEU A 84 -0.30 -3.82 10.42
CA LEU A 84 -1.67 -3.40 10.10
C LEU A 84 -2.68 -4.48 10.48
N ASP A 85 -3.81 -4.04 11.02
CA ASP A 85 -4.99 -4.88 11.27
C ASP A 85 -5.85 -4.96 10.00
N THR A 86 -5.93 -3.85 9.27
CA THR A 86 -6.79 -3.70 8.08
C THR A 86 -6.06 -2.95 6.97
N ILE A 87 -6.26 -3.38 5.73
CA ILE A 87 -5.83 -2.69 4.52
C ILE A 87 -7.05 -2.38 3.64
N VAL A 88 -7.19 -1.11 3.28
CA VAL A 88 -8.16 -0.62 2.30
C VAL A 88 -7.44 -0.41 0.97
N VAL A 89 -7.93 -1.08 -0.08
CA VAL A 89 -7.41 -0.96 -1.44
C VAL A 89 -8.26 0.03 -2.22
N VAL A 90 -7.64 1.10 -2.71
CA VAL A 90 -8.31 2.14 -3.52
C VAL A 90 -7.75 2.12 -4.94
N GLU A 91 -8.47 1.43 -5.83
CA GLU A 91 -8.16 1.32 -7.25
C GLU A 91 -9.40 1.62 -8.13
N GLU A 92 -9.20 2.34 -9.23
CA GLU A 92 -10.32 2.72 -10.11
C GLU A 92 -10.80 1.57 -11.01
N LYS A 93 -9.87 0.71 -11.47
CA LYS A 93 -10.09 -0.34 -12.48
C LYS A 93 -10.13 -1.75 -11.84
N ARG A 94 -9.85 -2.80 -12.63
CA ARG A 94 -9.76 -4.21 -12.22
C ARG A 94 -8.91 -4.37 -10.96
N SER A 95 -9.28 -5.35 -10.12
CA SER A 95 -8.67 -5.66 -8.81
C SER A 95 -7.22 -6.18 -8.86
N LEU A 96 -6.30 -5.43 -9.47
CA LEU A 96 -4.93 -5.86 -9.70
C LEU A 96 -4.11 -5.81 -8.41
N ILE A 97 -4.26 -4.75 -7.62
CA ILE A 97 -3.50 -4.59 -6.38
C ILE A 97 -4.08 -5.46 -5.28
N GLU A 98 -5.42 -5.54 -5.18
CA GLU A 98 -6.09 -6.37 -4.19
C GLU A 98 -5.74 -7.87 -4.35
N VAL A 99 -5.74 -8.39 -5.58
CA VAL A 99 -5.37 -9.78 -5.87
C VAL A 99 -3.90 -10.02 -5.52
N GLN A 100 -2.99 -9.16 -5.99
CA GLN A 100 -1.56 -9.30 -5.67
C GLN A 100 -1.31 -9.23 -4.16
N LEU A 101 -2.01 -8.35 -3.43
CA LEU A 101 -1.90 -8.23 -1.98
C LEU A 101 -2.33 -9.52 -1.28
N ARG A 102 -3.47 -10.10 -1.66
CA ARG A 102 -3.95 -11.37 -1.11
C ARG A 102 -2.99 -12.51 -1.41
N GLU A 103 -2.56 -12.65 -2.67
CA GLU A 103 -1.66 -13.72 -3.10
C GLU A 103 -0.31 -13.67 -2.37
N ASN A 104 0.27 -12.47 -2.22
CA ASN A 104 1.55 -12.31 -1.53
C ASN A 104 1.43 -12.56 -0.02
N LEU A 105 0.33 -12.13 0.62
CA LEU A 105 0.17 -12.30 2.07
C LEU A 105 -0.37 -13.66 2.49
N TYR A 106 -0.95 -14.43 1.55
CA TYR A 106 -1.50 -15.74 1.81
C TYR A 106 -0.45 -16.70 2.40
N GLY A 107 -0.80 -17.36 3.51
CA GLY A 107 0.11 -18.28 4.22
C GLY A 107 1.27 -17.60 4.98
N SER A 108 1.38 -16.27 4.93
CA SER A 108 2.37 -15.54 5.71
C SER A 108 1.88 -15.24 7.14
N ALA A 109 2.79 -14.83 8.03
CA ALA A 109 2.42 -14.36 9.38
C ALA A 109 1.71 -12.99 9.38
N ILE A 110 1.68 -12.28 8.25
CA ILE A 110 1.05 -10.96 8.10
C ILE A 110 -0.33 -11.17 7.46
N GLN A 111 -1.38 -11.13 8.27
CA GLN A 111 -2.76 -11.44 7.85
C GLN A 111 -3.76 -10.31 8.18
N PRO A 112 -3.59 -9.10 7.61
CA PRO A 112 -4.57 -8.03 7.77
C PRO A 112 -5.88 -8.36 7.04
N ALA A 113 -6.99 -7.79 7.53
CA ALA A 113 -8.24 -7.78 6.77
C ALA A 113 -8.09 -6.91 5.52
N ILE A 114 -8.34 -7.47 4.32
CA ILE A 114 -8.22 -6.73 3.05
C ILE A 114 -9.62 -6.35 2.55
N VAL A 115 -9.88 -5.04 2.49
CA VAL A 115 -11.13 -4.44 2.01
C VAL A 115 -10.86 -3.71 0.70
N GLY A 116 -11.48 -4.18 -0.39
CA GLY A 116 -11.44 -3.54 -1.71
C GLY A 116 -12.84 -3.14 -2.20
N LYS A 117 -12.97 -2.86 -3.49
CA LYS A 117 -14.29 -2.66 -4.12
C LYS A 117 -15.12 -3.94 -4.01
N LYS A 118 -16.40 -3.79 -3.66
CA LYS A 118 -17.44 -4.79 -3.95
C LYS A 118 -17.99 -4.55 -5.35
#